data_AF-S8EFY0-F1
#
_entry.id   AF-S8EFY0-F1
#
_cell.length_a   1.000
_cell.length_b   1.000
_cell.length_c   1.000
_cell.angle_alpha   90.00
_cell.angle_beta   90.00
_cell.angle_gamma   90.00
#
_symmetry.space_group_name_H-M   'P 1'
#
loop_
_entity.id
_entity.type
_entity.pdbx_description
1 polymer ?
#
loop_
_entity_poly.entity_id
_entity_poly.type
_entity_poly.pdbx_seq_one_letter_code
_entity_poly.pdbx_strand_id
1 'polypeptide(L)'
;MSSSLLARRLALRALPRSRGFATELNTEHVKQWHAKKASVEEHAAQTSEMWRKISYFVCVPVIAVTALWVRKVESEHTEHTEHIKHENGGELPAIPEYEYLNKRAKPFPWGMNSLFFNPHVQKNLEE
;
A
#
# COMPACT_ATOMS: atom_id res chain seq x y z
N MET A 1 -6.51 -72.15 -1.98
CA MET A 1 -6.09 -71.88 -3.37
C MET A 1 -6.55 -70.47 -3.78
N SER A 2 -5.75 -69.42 -3.55
CA SER A 2 -5.96 -68.11 -4.21
C SER A 2 -4.67 -67.27 -4.21
N SER A 3 -3.52 -67.93 -4.34
CA SER A 3 -2.20 -67.28 -4.38
C SER A 3 -1.92 -66.60 -5.74
N SER A 4 -2.72 -66.93 -6.76
CA SER A 4 -2.56 -66.48 -8.15
C SER A 4 -2.88 -64.99 -8.36
N LEU A 5 -3.90 -64.46 -7.67
CA LEU A 5 -4.33 -63.07 -7.84
C LEU A 5 -3.38 -62.08 -7.14
N LEU A 6 -2.83 -62.47 -5.99
CA LEU A 6 -1.83 -61.69 -5.25
C LEU A 6 -0.48 -61.66 -5.99
N ALA A 7 -0.02 -62.80 -6.50
CA ALA A 7 1.20 -62.88 -7.30
C ALA A 7 1.10 -62.04 -8.59
N ARG A 8 -0.06 -62.07 -9.29
CA ARG A 8 -0.31 -61.22 -10.47
C ARG A 8 -0.32 -59.73 -10.14
N ARG A 9 -0.94 -59.31 -9.03
CA ARG A 9 -0.98 -57.90 -8.61
C ARG A 9 0.40 -57.38 -8.19
N LEU A 10 1.21 -58.19 -7.52
CA LEU A 10 2.57 -57.83 -7.13
C LEU A 10 3.51 -57.79 -8.33
N ALA A 11 3.39 -58.72 -9.28
CA ALA A 11 4.17 -58.72 -10.52
C ALA A 11 3.90 -57.47 -11.38
N LEU A 12 2.64 -57.01 -11.46
CA LEU A 12 2.28 -55.77 -12.17
C LEU A 12 2.81 -54.49 -11.49
N ARG A 13 3.15 -54.55 -10.20
CA ARG A 13 3.72 -53.43 -9.43
C ARG A 13 5.25 -53.38 -9.47
N ALA A 14 5.88 -54.51 -9.76
CA ALA A 14 7.34 -54.66 -9.88
C ALA A 14 7.88 -54.32 -11.27
N LEU A 15 7.02 -54.17 -12.29
CA LEU A 15 7.43 -53.66 -13.59
C LEU A 15 7.76 -52.16 -13.48
N PRO A 16 8.94 -51.70 -13.94
CA PRO A 16 9.27 -50.28 -13.92
C PRO A 16 8.25 -49.55 -14.80
N ARG A 17 7.39 -48.76 -14.15
CA ARG A 17 6.45 -47.89 -14.84
C ARG A 17 7.26 -46.73 -15.41
N SER A 18 7.84 -46.90 -16.59
CA SER A 18 8.45 -45.81 -17.32
C SER A 18 7.36 -44.76 -17.55
N ARG A 19 7.39 -43.68 -16.77
CA ARG A 19 6.60 -42.49 -17.08
C ARG A 19 7.21 -41.97 -18.38
N GLY A 20 6.58 -42.29 -19.51
CA GLY A 20 6.93 -41.67 -20.78
C GLY A 20 6.79 -40.18 -20.57
N PHE A 21 7.90 -39.45 -20.63
CA PHE A 21 7.81 -38.02 -20.85
C PHE A 21 7.18 -37.86 -22.22
N ALA A 22 6.01 -37.21 -22.29
CA ALA A 22 5.43 -36.84 -23.57
C ALA A 22 6.39 -35.85 -24.23
N THR A 23 7.23 -36.34 -25.15
CA THR A 23 8.12 -35.53 -25.99
C THR A 23 7.37 -34.82 -27.11
N GLU A 24 6.06 -35.06 -27.22
CA GLU A 24 5.19 -34.40 -28.18
C GLU A 24 4.87 -33.00 -27.70
N LEU A 25 5.64 -32.02 -28.20
CA LEU A 25 5.25 -30.62 -28.12
C LEU A 25 3.91 -30.49 -28.85
N ASN A 26 2.83 -30.21 -28.09
CA ASN A 26 1.56 -29.83 -28.68
C ASN A 26 1.74 -28.45 -29.34
N THR A 27 2.09 -28.48 -30.62
CA THR A 27 2.42 -27.31 -31.43
C THR A 27 1.28 -26.30 -31.45
N GLU A 28 0.03 -26.76 -31.37
CA GLU A 28 -1.16 -25.91 -31.27
C GLU A 28 -1.23 -25.17 -29.94
N HIS A 29 -0.95 -25.83 -28.80
CA HIS A 29 -0.87 -25.15 -27.51
C HIS A 29 0.27 -24.14 -27.46
N VAL A 30 1.42 -24.44 -28.07
CA VAL A 30 2.54 -23.51 -28.16
C VAL A 30 2.16 -22.28 -29.00
N LYS A 31 1.53 -22.46 -30.17
CA LYS A 31 1.01 -21.36 -31.00
C LYS A 31 -0.01 -20.51 -30.25
N GLN A 32 -0.97 -21.14 -29.56
CA GLN A 32 -1.98 -20.44 -28.75
C GLN A 32 -1.34 -19.64 -27.61
N TRP A 33 -0.33 -20.19 -26.94
CA TRP A 33 0.40 -19.49 -25.90
C TRP A 33 1.13 -18.25 -26.45
N HIS A 34 1.82 -18.39 -27.59
CA HIS A 34 2.47 -17.24 -28.25
C HIS A 34 1.45 -16.18 -28.69
N ALA A 35 0.31 -16.58 -29.26
CA ALA A 35 -0.75 -15.66 -29.65
C ALA A 35 -1.34 -14.92 -28.44
N LYS A 36 -1.57 -15.62 -27.32
CA LYS A 36 -2.04 -15.02 -26.07
C LYS A 36 -1.01 -14.04 -25.50
N LYS A 37 0.27 -14.38 -25.54
CA LYS A 37 1.35 -13.49 -25.09
C LYS A 37 1.38 -12.19 -25.89
N ALA A 38 1.32 -12.28 -27.22
CA ALA A 38 1.26 -11.11 -28.09
C ALA A 38 0.02 -10.23 -27.82
N SER A 39 -1.16 -10.86 -27.66
CA SER A 39 -2.39 -10.14 -27.33
C SER A 39 -2.33 -9.42 -25.98
N VAL A 40 -1.74 -10.06 -24.96
CA VAL A 40 -1.56 -9.43 -23.64
C VAL A 40 -0.57 -8.26 -23.71
N GLU A 41 0.50 -8.41 -24.48
CA GLU A 41 1.49 -7.34 -24.67
C GLU A 41 0.88 -6.12 -25.37
N GLU A 42 0.10 -6.33 -26.43
CA GLU A 42 -0.62 -5.26 -27.12
C GLU A 42 -1.63 -4.57 -26.20
N HIS A 43 -2.43 -5.35 -25.47
CA HIS A 43 -3.41 -4.80 -24.53
C HIS A 43 -2.75 -4.01 -23.40
N ALA A 44 -1.61 -4.49 -22.89
CA ALA A 44 -0.83 -3.81 -21.86
C ALA A 44 -0.26 -2.48 -22.39
N ALA A 45 0.23 -2.44 -23.63
CA ALA A 45 0.72 -1.22 -24.25
C ALA A 45 -0.39 -0.17 -24.39
N GLN A 46 -1.57 -0.57 -24.89
CA GLN A 46 -2.73 0.32 -25.04
C GLN A 46 -3.23 0.83 -23.68
N THR A 47 -3.33 -0.05 -22.68
CA THR A 47 -3.80 0.29 -21.35
C THR A 47 -2.81 1.21 -20.62
N SER A 48 -1.51 0.95 -20.75
CA SER A 48 -0.46 1.81 -20.16
C SER A 48 -0.50 3.21 -20.75
N GLU A 49 -0.70 3.33 -22.07
CA GLU A 49 -0.82 4.62 -22.73
C GLU A 49 -2.09 5.37 -22.30
N MET A 50 -3.21 4.66 -22.13
CA MET A 50 -4.45 5.24 -21.59
C MET A 50 -4.22 5.79 -20.17
N TRP A 51 -3.62 5.01 -19.27
CA TRP A 51 -3.37 5.46 -17.89
C TRP A 51 -2.38 6.62 -17.83
N ARG A 52 -1.34 6.61 -18.67
CA ARG A 52 -0.41 7.73 -18.79
C ARG A 52 -1.14 9.03 -19.13
N LYS A 53 -2.09 8.98 -20.08
CA LYS A 53 -2.92 10.14 -20.44
C LYS A 53 -3.80 10.58 -19.27
N ILE A 54 -4.47 9.65 -18.58
CA ILE A 54 -5.30 9.99 -17.41
C ILE A 54 -4.46 10.67 -16.33
N SER A 55 -3.27 10.13 -16.02
CA SER A 55 -2.37 10.73 -15.03
C SER A 55 -1.98 12.16 -15.39
N TYR A 56 -1.62 12.44 -16.63
CA TYR A 56 -1.20 13.79 -17.03
C TYR A 56 -2.35 14.77 -17.27
N PHE A 57 -3.45 14.33 -17.89
CA PHE A 57 -4.54 15.22 -18.28
C PHE A 57 -5.63 15.36 -17.23
N VAL A 58 -5.68 14.46 -16.24
CA VAL A 58 -6.67 14.53 -15.16
C VAL A 58 -5.97 14.74 -13.82
N CYS A 59 -5.06 13.85 -13.43
CA CYS A 59 -4.49 13.92 -12.07
C CYS A 59 -3.62 15.17 -11.87
N VAL A 60 -2.78 15.55 -12.84
CA VAL A 60 -1.92 16.75 -12.70
C VAL A 60 -2.75 18.04 -12.55
N PRO A 61 -3.76 18.33 -13.39
CA PRO A 61 -4.63 19.48 -13.18
C PRO A 61 -5.36 19.46 -11.84
N VAL A 62 -5.87 18.30 -11.42
CA VAL A 62 -6.55 18.16 -10.12
C VAL A 62 -5.59 18.48 -8.97
N ILE A 63 -4.37 17.94 -8.99
CA ILE A 63 -3.35 18.23 -7.98
C ILE A 63 -3.04 19.72 -7.94
N ALA A 64 -2.91 20.38 -9.10
CA ALA A 64 -2.64 21.81 -9.17
C ALA A 64 -3.76 22.64 -8.52
N VAL A 65 -5.03 22.35 -8.85
CA VAL A 65 -6.18 23.03 -8.25
C VAL A 65 -6.26 22.78 -6.75
N THR A 66 -6.07 21.53 -6.30
CA THR A 66 -6.09 21.19 -4.88
C THR A 66 -4.93 21.86 -4.13
N ALA A 67 -3.73 21.93 -4.71
CA ALA A 67 -2.59 22.59 -4.08
C ALA A 67 -2.84 24.10 -3.88
N LEU A 68 -3.44 24.77 -4.87
CA LEU A 68 -3.83 26.19 -4.74
C LEU A 68 -4.88 26.37 -3.64
N TRP A 69 -5.87 25.49 -3.57
CA TRP A 69 -6.90 25.54 -2.53
C TRP A 69 -6.32 25.28 -1.13
N VAL A 70 -5.50 24.26 -0.96
CA VAL A 70 -4.84 23.96 0.33
C VAL A 70 -3.97 25.12 0.78
N ARG A 71 -3.22 25.75 -0.13
CA ARG A 71 -2.40 26.93 0.20
C ARG A 71 -3.23 28.09 0.75
N LYS A 72 -4.44 28.30 0.20
CA LYS A 72 -5.36 29.31 0.71
C LYS A 72 -5.83 28.96 2.12
N VAL A 73 -6.26 27.72 2.34
CA VAL A 73 -6.68 27.23 3.66
C VAL A 73 -5.54 27.33 4.68
N GLU A 74 -4.30 27.03 4.28
CA GLU A 74 -3.12 27.16 5.14
C GLU A 74 -2.83 28.63 5.53
N SER A 75 -3.03 29.58 4.60
CA SER A 75 -2.97 31.03 4.92
C SER A 75 -4.01 31.40 5.97
N GLU A 76 -5.27 30.97 5.79
CA GLU A 76 -6.36 31.23 6.74
C GLU A 76 -6.05 30.63 8.13
N HIS A 77 -5.44 29.44 8.19
CA HIS A 77 -5.01 28.84 9.47
C HIS A 77 -3.88 29.64 10.13
N THR A 78 -2.93 30.14 9.34
CA THR A 78 -1.81 30.96 9.84
C THR A 78 -2.34 32.27 10.42
N GLU A 79 -3.19 32.96 9.68
CA GLU A 79 -3.85 34.20 10.12
C GLU A 79 -4.68 33.98 11.38
N HIS A 80 -5.45 32.90 11.46
CA HIS A 80 -6.22 32.55 12.67
C HIS A 80 -5.31 32.30 13.88
N THR A 81 -4.20 31.60 13.67
CA THR A 81 -3.21 31.33 14.72
C THR A 81 -2.56 32.63 15.21
N GLU A 82 -2.23 33.54 14.30
CA GLU A 82 -1.69 34.87 14.63
C GLU A 82 -2.70 35.74 15.36
N HIS A 83 -3.97 35.70 14.96
CA HIS A 83 -5.06 36.41 15.66
C HIS A 83 -5.21 35.93 17.10
N ILE A 84 -5.25 34.61 17.32
CA ILE A 84 -5.30 34.03 18.67
C ILE A 84 -4.09 34.47 19.50
N LYS A 85 -2.89 34.47 18.93
CA LYS A 85 -1.70 34.97 19.64
C LYS A 85 -1.85 36.44 20.02
N HIS A 86 -2.33 37.27 19.10
CA HIS A 86 -2.52 38.71 19.35
C HIS A 86 -3.55 38.96 20.48
N GLU A 87 -4.65 38.21 20.51
CA GLU A 87 -5.66 38.30 21.57
C GLU A 87 -5.15 37.84 22.94
N ASN A 88 -4.17 36.93 22.98
CA ASN A 88 -3.61 36.36 24.20
C ASN A 88 -2.24 36.97 24.59
N GLY A 89 -1.98 38.22 24.19
CA GLY A 89 -0.79 38.96 24.63
C GLY A 89 0.51 38.60 23.88
N GLY A 90 0.40 38.02 22.69
CA GLY A 90 1.53 37.63 21.83
C GLY A 90 1.91 36.16 21.91
N GLU A 91 1.31 35.40 22.83
CA GLU A 91 1.56 33.97 23.03
C GLU A 91 0.32 33.14 22.73
N LEU A 92 0.49 31.86 22.43
CA LEU A 92 -0.64 30.95 22.27
C LEU A 92 -1.27 30.67 23.65
N PRO A 93 -2.60 30.53 23.73
CA PRO A 93 -3.26 30.22 24.98
C PRO A 93 -2.75 28.89 25.53
N ALA A 94 -2.66 28.79 26.85
CA ALA A 94 -2.29 27.55 27.52
C ALA A 94 -3.26 26.43 27.12
N ILE A 95 -2.70 25.26 26.82
CA ILE A 95 -3.48 24.10 26.39
C ILE A 95 -4.36 23.63 27.57
N PRO A 96 -5.69 23.51 27.40
CA PRO A 96 -6.58 23.07 28.48
C PRO A 96 -6.16 21.73 29.07
N GLU A 97 -6.07 21.67 30.40
CA GLU A 97 -5.62 20.49 31.15
C GLU A 97 -6.78 19.56 31.50
N TYR A 98 -7.42 18.99 30.48
CA TYR A 98 -8.43 17.96 30.72
C TYR A 98 -7.75 16.62 31.07
N GLU A 99 -8.32 15.87 32.03
CA GLU A 99 -7.76 14.59 32.52
C GLU A 99 -7.54 13.55 31.41
N TYR A 100 -8.35 13.60 30.36
CA TYR A 100 -8.24 12.69 29.22
C TYR A 100 -7.20 13.12 28.18
N LEU A 101 -6.71 14.37 28.23
CA LEU A 101 -5.66 14.86 27.33
C LEU A 101 -4.28 14.57 27.90
N ASN A 102 -3.31 14.32 27.01
CA ASN A 102 -1.90 14.10 27.36
C ASN A 102 -1.63 13.04 28.45
N LYS A 103 -2.57 12.11 28.65
CA LYS A 103 -2.43 11.02 29.63
C LYS A 103 -1.23 10.14 29.28
N ARG A 104 -0.38 9.90 30.29
CA ARG A 104 0.77 9.01 30.21
C ARG A 104 0.79 8.09 31.42
N ALA A 105 0.44 6.82 31.20
CA ALA A 105 0.52 5.79 32.25
C ALA A 105 1.93 5.19 32.35
N LYS A 106 2.66 5.15 31.23
CA LYS A 106 4.06 4.72 31.13
C LYS A 106 4.78 5.64 30.15
N PRO A 107 6.09 5.91 30.34
CA PRO A 107 6.89 6.67 29.39
C PRO A 107 7.03 5.93 28.06
N PHE A 108 7.30 6.66 26.98
CA PHE A 108 7.73 6.04 25.73
C PHE A 108 9.20 5.60 25.83
N PRO A 109 9.69 4.72 24.94
CA PRO A 109 11.08 4.25 24.96
C PRO A 109 12.15 5.33 24.76
N TRP A 110 11.78 6.53 24.29
CA TRP A 110 12.69 7.64 24.00
C TRP A 110 12.42 8.92 24.81
N GLY A 111 11.38 8.95 25.66
CA GLY A 111 10.99 10.15 26.40
C GLY A 111 9.50 10.18 26.77
N MET A 112 9.02 11.31 27.30
CA MET A 112 7.60 11.47 27.65
C MET A 112 6.75 12.00 26.49
N ASN A 113 7.37 12.76 25.60
CA ASN A 113 6.75 13.38 24.45
C ASN A 113 6.61 12.41 23.26
N SER A 114 5.66 12.70 22.37
CA SER A 114 5.41 11.88 21.18
C SER A 114 6.56 11.99 20.16
N LEU A 115 6.60 11.08 19.17
CA LEU A 115 7.64 11.08 18.14
C LEU A 115 7.62 12.34 17.26
N PHE A 116 6.43 12.88 17.00
CA PHE A 116 6.21 14.12 16.24
C PHE A 116 5.80 15.24 17.19
N PHE A 117 6.54 15.40 18.28
CA PHE A 117 6.30 16.46 19.24
C PHE A 117 6.71 17.83 18.65
N ASN A 118 5.83 18.83 18.79
CA ASN A 118 6.10 20.20 18.41
C ASN A 118 5.86 21.15 19.60
N PRO A 119 6.91 21.77 20.17
CA PRO A 119 6.79 22.62 21.36
C PRO A 119 5.95 23.89 21.13
N HIS A 120 5.72 24.29 19.88
CA HIS A 120 4.89 25.47 19.57
C HIS A 120 3.39 25.20 19.69
N VAL A 121 2.96 23.94 19.63
CA VAL A 121 1.52 23.58 19.56
C VAL A 121 1.11 22.52 20.58
N GLN A 122 2.08 21.80 21.17
CA GLN A 122 1.83 20.72 22.12
C GLN A 122 2.48 21.04 23.47
N LYS A 123 1.79 20.63 24.53
CA LYS A 123 2.28 20.76 25.90
C LYS A 123 3.46 19.81 26.10
N ASN A 124 4.58 20.33 26.60
CA ASN A 124 5.69 19.51 27.04
C ASN A 124 5.28 18.69 28.28
N LEU A 125 5.52 17.37 28.26
CA LEU A 125 5.21 16.47 29.37
C LEU A 125 6.44 16.09 30.21
N GLU A 126 7.59 16.68 29.92
CA GLU A 126 8.83 16.53 30.69
C GLU A 126 9.02 17.64 31.73
N GLU A 127 8.28 18.74 31.57
CA GLU A 127 8.16 19.87 32.50
C GLU A 127 6.96 19.67 33.45
#